data_AF-A0A379IN68-F1
#
_entry.id   AF-A0A379IN68-F1
#
_cell.length_a   1.000
_cell.length_b   1.000
_cell.length_c   1.000
_cell.angle_alpha   90.00
_cell.angle_beta   90.00
_cell.angle_gamma   90.00
#
_symmetry.space_group_name_H-M   'P 1'
#
loop_
_entity.id
_entity.type
_entity.pdbx_description
1 polymer ?
#
loop_
_entity_poly.entity_id
_entity_poly.type
_entity_poly.pdbx_seq_one_letter_code
_entity_poly.pdbx_strand_id
1 'polypeptide(L)'
;MDEFALFKGHRYASVVLDADTRRVLWIGEGRSRAAIRPFFEELGPEGCARIEAVAMDMNTAFDLEVRQHCPQARVVYDLFHVVAKYGRESEIPALKQFAKRLRGYWRGILSRVRWPMHTGQLEGINNRIKVIKRMAYGYRDSEFFFMKIKNDFPGNP
;
A
#
# COMPACT_ATOMS: atom_id res chain seq x y z
N MET A 1 2.96 -4.05 -0.69
CA MET A 1 2.07 -3.84 -1.84
C MET A 1 0.76 -3.30 -1.32
N ASP A 2 0.28 -2.19 -1.84
CA ASP A 2 -0.93 -1.51 -1.33
C ASP A 2 -1.69 -0.83 -2.46
N GLU A 3 -2.97 -0.50 -2.24
CA GLU A 3 -3.81 0.26 -3.17
C GLU A 3 -4.13 1.66 -2.63
N PHE A 4 -4.18 2.66 -3.50
CA PHE A 4 -4.62 4.01 -3.14
C PHE A 4 -5.56 4.61 -4.19
N ALA A 5 -6.48 5.48 -3.74
CA ALA A 5 -7.43 6.14 -4.63
C ALA A 5 -6.78 7.32 -5.35
N LEU A 6 -6.85 7.34 -6.68
CA LEU A 6 -6.33 8.42 -7.53
C LEU A 6 -7.26 9.64 -7.56
N PHE A 7 -8.57 9.39 -7.68
CA PHE A 7 -9.62 10.41 -7.75
C PHE A 7 -10.86 10.01 -6.92
N LYS A 8 -11.71 10.98 -6.57
CA LYS A 8 -13.07 10.67 -6.05
C LYS A 8 -13.83 9.92 -7.15
N GLY A 9 -14.35 8.72 -6.84
CA GLY A 9 -15.18 7.93 -7.77
C GLY A 9 -14.56 6.63 -8.30
N HIS A 10 -13.91 5.83 -7.44
CA HIS A 10 -13.53 4.43 -7.72
C HIS A 10 -12.39 4.19 -8.73
N ARG A 11 -11.51 5.17 -8.99
CA ARG A 11 -10.22 4.93 -9.68
C ARG A 11 -9.12 4.67 -8.65
N TYR A 12 -8.55 3.47 -8.69
CA TYR A 12 -7.49 3.01 -7.78
C TYR A 12 -6.18 2.83 -8.55
N ALA A 13 -5.06 2.98 -7.85
CA ALA A 13 -3.74 2.57 -8.30
C ALA A 13 -3.11 1.63 -7.28
N SER A 14 -2.29 0.73 -7.78
CA SER A 14 -1.47 -0.18 -6.98
C SER A 14 -0.05 0.37 -6.88
N VAL A 15 0.55 0.26 -5.70
CA VAL A 15 1.94 0.64 -5.46
C VAL A 15 2.71 -0.49 -4.82
N VAL A 16 3.94 -0.68 -5.29
CA VAL A 16 4.94 -1.56 -4.70
C VAL A 16 6.09 -0.72 -4.17
N LEU A 17 6.38 -0.92 -2.89
CA LEU A 17 7.42 -0.23 -2.15
C LEU A 17 8.41 -1.27 -1.66
N ASP A 18 9.68 -0.89 -1.65
CA ASP A 18 10.71 -1.57 -0.88
C ASP A 18 10.45 -1.33 0.62
N ALA A 19 10.42 -2.39 1.41
CA ALA A 19 10.02 -2.31 2.81
C ALA A 19 11.04 -1.57 3.69
N ASP A 20 12.33 -1.65 3.34
CA ASP A 20 13.44 -1.14 4.15
C ASP A 20 13.77 0.30 3.78
N THR A 21 13.95 0.55 2.48
CA THR A 21 14.36 1.85 1.94
C THR A 21 13.19 2.79 1.70
N ARG A 22 11.96 2.26 1.70
CA ARG A 22 10.71 2.96 1.33
C ARG A 22 10.73 3.51 -0.10
N ARG A 23 11.64 3.01 -0.94
CA ARG A 23 11.71 3.38 -2.34
C ARG A 23 10.48 2.85 -3.07
N VAL A 24 9.90 3.69 -3.93
CA VAL A 24 8.86 3.26 -4.85
C VAL A 24 9.48 2.42 -5.95
N LEU A 25 9.19 1.11 -5.93
CA LEU A 25 9.65 0.17 -6.94
C LEU A 25 8.75 0.24 -8.18
N TRP A 26 7.43 0.30 -7.98
CA TRP A 26 6.47 0.25 -9.08
C TRP A 26 5.13 0.91 -8.73
N ILE A 27 4.45 1.50 -9.72
CA ILE A 27 3.09 2.05 -9.63
C ILE A 27 2.35 1.70 -10.91
N GLY A 28 1.08 1.29 -10.81
CA GLY A 28 0.21 1.11 -11.97
C GLY A 28 -1.27 1.30 -11.64
N GLU A 29 -2.09 1.57 -12.66
CA GLU A 29 -3.53 1.79 -12.50
C GLU A 29 -4.28 0.47 -12.27
N GLY A 30 -5.27 0.49 -11.38
CA GLY A 30 -6.12 -0.64 -11.04
C GLY A 30 -5.68 -1.39 -9.77
N ARG A 31 -6.46 -2.43 -9.45
CA ARG A 31 -6.27 -3.32 -8.28
C ARG A 31 -6.54 -4.79 -8.61
N SER A 32 -6.66 -5.10 -9.90
CA SER A 32 -6.95 -6.44 -10.39
C SER A 32 -5.66 -7.26 -10.51
N ARG A 33 -5.83 -8.57 -10.73
CA ARG A 33 -4.74 -9.49 -11.03
C ARG A 33 -3.93 -9.04 -12.25
N ALA A 34 -4.62 -8.64 -13.32
CA ALA A 34 -4.01 -8.12 -14.54
C ALA A 34 -3.27 -6.79 -14.32
N ALA A 35 -3.73 -5.97 -13.36
CA ALA A 35 -3.10 -4.68 -13.08
C ALA A 35 -1.72 -4.82 -12.44
N ILE A 36 -1.52 -5.83 -11.58
CA ILE A 36 -0.27 -6.00 -10.83
C ILE A 36 0.73 -6.93 -11.54
N ARG A 37 0.26 -7.75 -12.47
CA ARG A 37 1.09 -8.69 -13.23
C ARG A 37 2.32 -8.05 -13.92
N PRO A 38 2.21 -6.87 -14.57
CA PRO A 38 3.36 -6.23 -15.20
C PRO A 38 4.53 -6.00 -14.23
N PHE A 39 4.26 -5.73 -12.95
CA PHE A 39 5.32 -5.60 -11.95
C PHE A 39 6.15 -6.89 -11.83
N PHE A 40 5.51 -8.06 -11.76
CA PHE A 40 6.22 -9.33 -11.63
C PHE A 40 6.92 -9.73 -12.92
N GLU A 41 6.36 -9.37 -14.09
CA GLU A 41 6.98 -9.58 -15.39
C GLU A 41 8.24 -8.71 -15.55
N GLU A 42 8.16 -7.42 -15.20
CA GLU A 42 9.30 -6.48 -15.22
C GLU A 42 10.39 -6.88 -14.21
N LEU A 43 10.00 -7.33 -13.02
CA LEU A 43 10.94 -7.78 -11.99
C LEU A 43 11.68 -9.07 -12.40
N GLY A 44 11.02 -9.90 -13.22
CA GLY A 44 11.55 -11.16 -13.72
C GLY A 44 11.70 -12.24 -12.65
N PRO A 45 12.02 -13.48 -13.06
CA PRO A 45 12.13 -14.61 -12.13
C PRO A 45 13.26 -14.43 -11.11
N GLU A 46 14.40 -13.86 -11.52
CA GLU A 46 15.51 -13.61 -10.59
C GLU A 46 15.18 -12.55 -9.54
N GLY A 47 14.48 -11.48 -9.93
CA GLY A 47 14.04 -10.45 -9.00
C GLY A 47 12.97 -10.98 -8.06
N CYS A 48 12.02 -11.76 -8.57
CA CYS A 48 11.01 -12.42 -7.77
C CYS A 48 11.64 -13.39 -6.74
N ALA A 49 12.67 -14.14 -7.11
CA ALA A 49 13.36 -15.07 -6.22
C ALA A 49 14.05 -14.39 -5.03
N ARG A 50 14.44 -13.11 -5.18
CA ARG A 50 15.04 -12.30 -4.10
C ARG A 50 14.02 -11.74 -3.12
N ILE A 51 12.72 -11.84 -3.41
CA ILE A 51 11.68 -11.38 -2.49
C ILE A 51 11.51 -12.44 -1.39
N GLU A 52 11.83 -12.08 -0.16
CA GLU A 52 11.68 -12.94 1.02
C GLU A 52 10.32 -12.79 1.69
N ALA A 53 9.74 -11.59 1.67
CA ALA A 53 8.45 -11.30 2.28
C ALA A 53 7.69 -10.22 1.51
N VAL A 54 6.37 -10.34 1.47
CA VAL A 54 5.47 -9.34 0.90
C VAL A 54 4.43 -8.96 1.93
N ALA A 55 4.46 -7.73 2.40
CA ALA A 55 3.39 -7.15 3.18
C ALA A 55 2.28 -6.64 2.25
N MET A 56 1.05 -7.10 2.44
CA MET A 56 -0.10 -6.71 1.63
C MET A 56 -1.43 -6.80 2.39
N ASP A 57 -2.47 -6.22 1.83
CA ASP A 57 -3.84 -6.42 2.29
C ASP A 57 -4.37 -7.80 1.89
N MET A 58 -5.51 -8.21 2.46
CA MET A 58 -6.18 -9.49 2.13
C MET A 58 -6.87 -9.47 0.75
N ASN A 59 -6.24 -8.88 -0.26
CA ASN A 59 -6.73 -8.90 -1.64
C ASN A 59 -6.35 -10.21 -2.31
N THR A 60 -7.35 -11.05 -2.59
CA THR A 60 -7.18 -12.35 -3.24
C THR A 60 -6.43 -12.26 -4.57
N ALA A 61 -6.59 -11.17 -5.33
CA ALA A 61 -5.91 -11.00 -6.61
C ALA A 61 -4.38 -10.86 -6.45
N PHE A 62 -3.93 -10.12 -5.43
CA PHE A 62 -2.50 -9.93 -5.17
C PHE A 62 -1.88 -11.16 -4.53
N ASP A 63 -2.61 -11.82 -3.63
CA ASP A 63 -2.17 -13.06 -3.01
C ASP A 63 -1.87 -14.14 -4.06
N LEU A 64 -2.75 -14.31 -5.05
CA LEU A 64 -2.55 -15.26 -6.13
C LEU A 64 -1.33 -14.94 -7.00
N GLU A 65 -1.07 -13.67 -7.30
CA GLU A 65 0.10 -13.27 -8.10
C GLU A 65 1.40 -13.46 -7.32
N VAL A 66 1.44 -13.10 -6.03
CA VAL A 66 2.63 -13.33 -5.21
C VAL A 66 2.90 -14.81 -5.05
N ARG A 67 1.89 -15.64 -4.82
CA ARG A 67 2.08 -17.10 -4.76
C ARG A 67 2.54 -17.70 -6.09
N GLN A 68 2.09 -17.14 -7.22
CA GLN A 68 2.48 -17.60 -8.54
C GLN A 68 3.94 -17.23 -8.87
N HIS A 69 4.33 -15.98 -8.65
CA HIS A 69 5.62 -15.44 -9.10
C HIS A 69 6.72 -15.54 -8.04
N CYS A 70 6.36 -15.45 -6.76
CA CYS A 70 7.26 -15.47 -5.61
C CYS A 70 6.84 -16.55 -4.59
N PRO A 71 6.83 -17.84 -4.97
CA PRO A 71 6.34 -18.91 -4.08
C PRO A 71 7.15 -19.04 -2.78
N GLN A 72 8.41 -18.61 -2.79
CA GLN A 72 9.27 -18.58 -1.60
C GLN A 72 8.97 -17.40 -0.66
N ALA A 73 8.31 -16.34 -1.14
CA ALA A 73 8.07 -15.15 -0.35
C ALA A 73 6.97 -15.37 0.70
N ARG A 74 7.22 -14.95 1.93
CA ARG A 74 6.23 -14.99 3.00
C ARG A 74 5.22 -13.86 2.83
N VAL A 75 3.96 -14.21 2.60
CA VAL A 75 2.86 -13.23 2.58
C VAL A 75 2.52 -12.83 4.02
N VAL A 76 2.66 -11.54 4.32
CA VAL A 76 2.33 -10.94 5.62
C VAL A 76 1.11 -10.06 5.42
N TYR A 77 -0.05 -10.52 5.92
CA TYR A 77 -1.26 -9.71 5.84
C TYR A 77 -1.24 -8.56 6.85
N ASP A 78 -1.75 -7.41 6.43
CA ASP A 78 -1.92 -6.27 7.32
C ASP A 78 -2.92 -6.59 8.43
N LEU A 79 -2.42 -6.65 9.67
CA LEU A 79 -3.19 -7.01 10.87
C LEU A 79 -4.43 -6.13 11.05
N PHE A 80 -4.38 -4.86 10.67
CA PHE A 80 -5.53 -3.98 10.77
C PHE A 80 -6.64 -4.45 9.84
N HIS A 81 -6.32 -4.75 8.58
CA HIS A 81 -7.29 -5.24 7.62
C HIS A 81 -7.88 -6.60 8.04
N VAL A 82 -7.07 -7.48 8.60
CA VAL A 82 -7.51 -8.75 9.20
C VAL A 82 -8.54 -8.51 10.31
N VAL A 83 -8.18 -7.73 11.33
CA VAL A 83 -9.05 -7.48 12.50
C VAL A 83 -10.32 -6.74 12.10
N ALA A 84 -10.22 -5.74 11.21
CA ALA A 84 -11.37 -4.98 10.74
C ALA A 84 -12.31 -5.81 9.85
N LYS A 85 -11.79 -6.79 9.10
CA LYS A 85 -12.60 -7.71 8.30
C LYS A 85 -13.36 -8.68 9.20
N TYR A 86 -12.64 -9.48 9.98
CA TYR A 86 -13.26 -10.50 10.84
C TYR A 86 -14.15 -9.90 11.93
N GLY A 87 -13.80 -8.73 12.47
CA GLY A 87 -14.66 -8.04 13.43
C GLY A 87 -16.00 -7.58 12.83
N ARG A 88 -16.05 -7.26 11.53
CA ARG A 88 -17.32 -6.93 10.84
C ARG A 88 -18.16 -8.17 10.51
N GLU A 89 -17.49 -9.25 10.13
CA GLU A 89 -18.12 -10.53 9.74
C GLU A 89 -18.54 -11.36 10.96
N SER A 90 -17.97 -11.10 12.14
CA SER A 90 -18.34 -11.76 13.40
C SER A 90 -19.82 -11.58 13.73
N GLU A 91 -20.48 -12.60 14.26
CA GLU A 91 -21.86 -12.52 14.75
C GLU A 91 -21.98 -11.79 16.11
N ILE A 92 -20.86 -11.47 16.75
CA ILE A 92 -20.84 -10.82 18.07
C ILE A 92 -21.02 -9.30 17.92
N PRO A 93 -22.09 -8.69 18.45
CA PRO A 93 -22.37 -7.25 18.29
C PRO A 93 -21.23 -6.36 18.79
N ALA A 94 -20.58 -6.74 19.89
CA ALA A 94 -19.43 -6.01 20.45
C ALA A 94 -18.24 -5.96 19.47
N LEU A 95 -17.97 -7.06 18.74
CA LEU A 95 -16.89 -7.11 17.74
C LEU A 95 -17.24 -6.29 16.49
N LYS A 96 -18.50 -6.30 16.05
CA LYS A 96 -18.98 -5.40 14.98
C LYS A 96 -18.81 -3.94 15.36
N GLN A 97 -19.18 -3.58 16.59
CA GLN A 97 -19.04 -2.22 17.13
C GLN A 97 -17.56 -1.82 17.23
N PHE A 98 -16.71 -2.73 17.72
CA PHE A 98 -15.27 -2.53 17.81
C PHE A 98 -14.66 -2.29 16.43
N ALA A 99 -14.94 -3.13 15.43
CA ALA A 99 -14.44 -2.96 14.06
C ALA A 99 -14.92 -1.65 13.41
N LYS A 100 -16.16 -1.22 13.72
CA LYS A 100 -16.68 0.09 13.28
C LYS A 100 -15.91 1.26 13.90
N ARG A 101 -15.59 1.19 15.19
CA ARG A 101 -14.81 2.23 15.90
C ARG A 101 -13.34 2.22 15.49
N LEU A 102 -12.75 1.05 15.31
CA LEU A 102 -11.36 0.85 14.90
C LEU A 102 -11.03 1.61 13.60
N ARG A 103 -12.01 1.71 12.69
CA ARG A 103 -11.92 2.51 11.46
C ARG A 103 -11.64 4.00 11.69
N GLY A 104 -12.06 4.59 12.81
CA GLY A 104 -11.74 5.97 13.15
C GLY A 104 -10.33 6.16 13.69
N TYR A 105 -9.81 5.14 14.38
CA TYR A 105 -8.49 5.17 15.02
C TYR A 105 -7.39 4.54 14.15
N TRP A 106 -7.74 4.06 12.96
CA TRP A 106 -6.87 3.26 12.09
C TRP A 106 -5.51 3.91 11.84
N ARG A 107 -5.50 5.22 11.57
CA ARG A 107 -4.26 5.98 11.34
C ARG A 107 -3.33 5.94 12.55
N GLY A 108 -3.86 6.04 13.77
CA GLY A 108 -3.04 6.01 14.99
C GLY A 108 -2.52 4.61 15.34
N ILE A 109 -3.31 3.57 15.05
CA ILE A 109 -2.94 2.18 15.35
C ILE A 109 -1.90 1.67 14.36
N LEU A 110 -2.09 1.89 13.06
CA LEU A 110 -1.12 1.48 12.02
C LEU A 110 0.23 2.21 12.16
N SER A 111 0.22 3.47 12.62
CA SER A 111 1.45 4.20 12.93
C SER A 111 2.26 3.58 14.07
N ARG A 112 1.61 2.93 15.04
CA ARG A 112 2.26 2.28 16.21
C ARG A 112 2.82 0.89 15.88
N VAL A 113 2.17 0.15 14.98
CA VAL A 113 2.53 -1.25 14.66
C VAL A 113 3.65 -1.33 13.62
N ARG A 114 3.71 -0.41 12.65
CA ARG A 114 4.79 -0.40 11.64
C ARG A 114 6.11 0.21 12.13
N TRP A 115 6.11 1.04 13.19
CA TRP A 115 7.31 1.66 13.76
C TRP A 115 7.16 1.88 15.27
N PRO A 116 8.02 1.34 16.15
CA PRO A 116 8.01 1.68 17.58
C PRO A 116 8.60 3.08 17.84
N MET A 117 8.16 4.13 17.11
CA MET A 117 8.68 5.51 17.19
C MET A 117 7.64 6.61 16.89
N HIS A 118 7.89 7.83 17.37
CA HIS A 118 6.98 9.00 17.51
C HIS A 118 6.55 9.69 16.18
N THR A 119 5.39 10.38 16.18
CA THR A 119 4.61 10.79 14.97
C THR A 119 5.14 11.95 14.10
N GLY A 120 6.23 12.63 14.45
CA GLY A 120 6.64 13.89 13.78
C GLY A 120 7.11 13.74 12.32
N GLN A 121 7.75 12.63 11.95
CA GLN A 121 8.38 12.47 10.62
C GLN A 121 7.39 12.07 9.51
N LEU A 122 6.42 11.22 9.82
CA LEU A 122 5.41 10.72 8.86
C LEU A 122 4.39 11.81 8.48
N GLU A 123 4.10 12.70 9.42
CA GLU A 123 3.26 13.87 9.17
C GLU A 123 3.94 14.85 8.19
N GLY A 124 5.27 14.97 8.26
CA GLY A 124 6.09 15.74 7.32
C GLY A 124 5.98 15.25 5.88
N ILE A 125 6.14 13.94 5.65
CA ILE A 125 6.07 13.32 4.31
C ILE A 125 4.67 13.46 3.71
N ASN A 126 3.63 13.14 4.48
CA ASN A 126 2.24 13.26 4.01
C ASN A 126 1.85 14.71 3.73
N ASN A 127 2.33 15.66 4.51
CA ASN A 127 2.11 17.08 4.25
C ASN A 127 2.87 17.53 3.00
N ARG A 128 4.07 16.99 2.73
CA ARG A 128 4.84 17.28 1.51
C ARG A 128 4.10 16.82 0.26
N ILE A 129 3.57 15.59 0.24
CA ILE A 129 2.77 15.07 -0.89
C ILE A 129 1.50 15.90 -1.10
N LYS A 130 0.82 16.29 -0.02
CA LYS A 130 -0.35 17.19 -0.08
C LYS A 130 0.02 18.59 -0.56
N VAL A 131 1.23 19.08 -0.27
CA VAL A 131 1.76 20.35 -0.79
C VAL A 131 2.04 20.23 -2.28
N ILE A 132 2.72 19.17 -2.74
CA ILE A 132 2.95 18.92 -4.17
C ILE A 132 1.62 18.87 -4.93
N LYS A 133 0.62 18.17 -4.38
CA LYS A 133 -0.72 18.11 -4.95
C LYS A 133 -1.41 19.47 -4.99
N ARG A 134 -1.25 20.32 -3.96
CA ARG A 134 -1.81 21.69 -3.91
C ARG A 134 -1.12 22.65 -4.88
N MET A 135 0.21 22.61 -4.95
CA MET A 135 0.98 23.47 -5.86
C MET A 135 0.74 23.15 -7.34
N ALA A 136 0.29 21.93 -7.64
CA ALA A 136 0.05 21.48 -8.99
C ALA A 136 -1.30 21.92 -9.59
N TYR A 137 -2.25 22.42 -8.78
CA TYR A 137 -3.60 22.79 -9.20
C TYR A 137 -4.32 21.75 -10.09
N GLY A 138 -3.99 20.46 -9.93
CA GLY A 138 -4.53 19.35 -10.71
C GLY A 138 -3.58 18.88 -11.82
N TYR A 139 -2.90 17.76 -11.58
CA TYR A 139 -2.24 17.03 -12.66
C TYR A 139 -3.31 16.40 -13.57
N ARG A 140 -3.30 16.76 -14.85
CA ARG A 140 -4.15 16.13 -15.88
C ARG A 140 -3.64 14.75 -16.30
N ASP A 141 -2.37 14.48 -16.01
CA ASP A 141 -1.65 13.27 -16.37
C ASP A 141 -1.08 12.58 -15.13
N SER A 142 -1.50 11.33 -14.91
CA SER A 142 -1.07 10.49 -13.79
C SER A 142 0.43 10.16 -13.87
N GLU A 143 0.98 9.99 -15.08
CA GLU A 143 2.39 9.64 -15.30
C GLU A 143 3.31 10.74 -14.77
N PHE A 144 3.05 11.99 -15.14
CA PHE A 144 3.82 13.13 -14.68
C PHE A 144 3.73 13.33 -13.16
N PHE A 145 2.57 13.02 -12.56
CA PHE A 145 2.41 13.06 -11.12
C PHE A 145 3.27 11.99 -10.42
N PHE A 146 3.30 10.77 -10.94
CA PHE A 146 4.13 9.69 -10.41
C PHE A 146 5.62 9.96 -10.58
N MET A 147 6.03 10.56 -11.70
CA MET A 147 7.41 10.99 -11.93
C MET A 147 7.86 11.99 -10.86
N LYS A 148 7.01 12.98 -10.52
CA LYS A 148 7.32 13.93 -9.44
C LYS A 148 7.40 13.29 -8.06
N ILE A 149 6.54 12.32 -7.76
CA ILE A 149 6.60 11.59 -6.49
C ILE A 149 7.92 10.81 -6.41
N LYS A 150 8.31 10.10 -7.47
CA LYS A 150 9.58 9.35 -7.51
C LYS A 150 10.79 10.27 -7.29
N ASN A 151 10.76 11.48 -7.84
CA ASN A 151 11.84 12.46 -7.65
C ASN A 151 11.91 13.03 -6.22
N ASP A 152 10.76 13.24 -5.56
CA ASP A 152 10.70 13.76 -4.18
C ASP A 152 10.98 12.69 -3.10
N PHE A 153 10.95 11.41 -3.47
CA PHE A 153 11.27 10.28 -2.58
C PHE A 153 12.31 9.34 -3.20
N PRO A 154 13.58 9.76 -3.35
CA PRO A 154 14.62 8.95 -3.96
C PRO A 154 15.02 7.71 -3.14
N GLY A 155 14.55 7.60 -1.89
CA GLY A 155 15.04 6.64 -0.89
C GLY A 155 16.15 7.26 -0.04
N ASN A 156 16.41 6.69 1.14
CA ASN A 156 17.65 7.02 1.85
C ASN A 156 18.82 6.38 1.09
N PRO A 157 19.98 7.07 1.00
CA PRO A 157 21.19 6.50 0.42
C PRO A 157 21.65 5.24 1.16
#